data_AF-A0AAE0ACQ3-F1
#
_entry.id   AF-A0AAE0ACQ3-F1
#
_cell.length_a   1.000
_cell.length_b   1.000
_cell.length_c   1.000
_cell.angle_alpha   90.00
_cell.angle_beta   90.00
_cell.angle_gamma   90.00
#
_symmetry.space_group_name_H-M   'P 1'
#
loop_
_entity.id
_entity.type
_entity.pdbx_description
1 polymer ?
#
loop_
_entity_poly.entity_id
_entity_poly.type
_entity_poly.pdbx_seq_one_letter_code
_entity_poly.pdbx_strand_id
1 'polypeptide(L)' 'MGDFNEVCYDSEKIGGLSKKWSAMADFRESIEESQLEDIGFRGPKFTWSYKRE' A
#
# COMPACT_ATOMS: atom_id res chain seq x y z
N MET A 1 13.29 0.02 -2.59
CA MET A 1 12.52 0.96 -1.74
C MET A 1 12.04 2.08 -2.66
N GLY A 2 10.74 2.37 -2.68
CA GLY A 2 10.14 3.27 -3.67
C GLY A 2 8.69 3.56 -3.33
N ASP A 3 8.02 4.31 -4.20
CA ASP A 3 6.59 4.61 -4.10
C ASP A 3 5.79 3.68 -5.01
N PHE A 4 5.02 2.78 -4.41
CA PHE A 4 4.22 1.79 -5.13
C PHE A 4 2.86 2.32 -5.57
N ASN A 5 2.40 3.46 -5.04
CA ASN A 5 1.03 3.97 -5.23
C ASN A 5 -0.10 2.97 -4.93
N GLU A 6 0.20 1.87 -4.24
CA GLU A 6 -0.73 0.78 -3.93
C GLU A 6 -0.56 0.29 -2.49
N VAL A 7 -1.62 -0.29 -1.93
CA VAL A 7 -1.65 -0.89 -0.58
C VAL A 7 -2.04 -2.36 -0.68
N CYS A 8 -1.54 -3.18 0.24
CA CYS A 8 -1.90 -4.60 0.35
C CYS A 8 -3.29 -4.76 0.99
N TYR A 9 -3.65 -3.86 1.90
CA TYR A 9 -4.91 -3.89 2.64
C TYR A 9 -5.53 -2.49 2.78
N ASP A 10 -6.86 -2.42 2.77
CA ASP A 10 -7.59 -1.14 2.91
C ASP A 10 -7.32 -0.45 4.26
N SER A 11 -6.92 -1.22 5.29
CA SER A 11 -6.55 -0.74 6.63
C SER A 11 -5.25 0.07 6.66
N GLU A 12 -4.42 0.00 5.62
CA GLU A 12 -3.16 0.74 5.52
C GLU A 12 -3.38 2.21 5.10
N LYS A 13 -4.62 2.56 4.73
CA LYS A 13 -5.04 3.94 4.48
C LYS A 13 -6.17 4.35 5.42
N ILE A 14 -6.37 5.67 5.52
CA ILE A 14 -7.52 6.26 6.22
C ILE A 14 -8.17 7.29 5.31
N GLY A 15 -9.50 7.27 5.25
CA GLY A 15 -10.29 8.16 4.40
C GLY A 15 -10.25 7.75 2.92
N GLY A 16 -10.80 8.63 2.07
CA GLY A 16 -10.98 8.37 0.65
C GLY A 16 -11.95 7.22 0.36
N LEU A 17 -12.11 6.88 -0.92
CA LEU A 17 -12.83 5.69 -1.33
C LEU A 17 -11.95 4.45 -1.12
N SER A 18 -12.56 3.32 -0.78
CA SER A 18 -11.85 2.04 -0.79
C SER A 18 -11.36 1.73 -2.20
N LYS A 19 -10.12 1.24 -2.29
CA LYS A 19 -9.59 0.79 -3.57
C LYS A 19 -10.30 -0.48 -4.03
N LYS A 20 -10.21 -0.76 -5.32
CA LYS A 20 -10.75 -2.01 -5.87
C LYS A 20 -10.01 -3.19 -5.23
N TRP A 21 -10.76 -4.14 -4.70
CA TRP A 21 -10.20 -5.35 -4.08
C TRP A 21 -9.24 -6.09 -5.02
N SER A 22 -9.57 -6.16 -6.32
CA SER A 22 -8.73 -6.78 -7.34
C SER A 22 -7.35 -6.14 -7.41
N ALA A 23 -7.24 -4.81 -7.41
CA ALA A 23 -5.94 -4.12 -7.49
C ALA A 23 -5.03 -4.47 -6.31
N MET A 24 -5.57 -4.56 -5.09
CA MET A 24 -4.80 -4.96 -3.91
C MET A 24 -4.46 -6.48 -3.92
N ALA A 25 -5.30 -7.31 -4.55
CA ALA A 25 -5.02 -8.72 -4.73
C ALA A 25 -3.89 -8.93 -5.74
N ASP A 26 -3.98 -8.28 -6.90
CA ASP A 26 -2.97 -8.33 -7.97
C ASP A 26 -1.60 -7.81 -7.46
N PHE A 27 -1.61 -6.78 -6.60
CA PHE A 27 -0.39 -6.28 -5.98
C PHE A 27 0.24 -7.30 -5.01
N ARG A 28 -0.58 -7.99 -4.20
CA ARG A 28 -0.09 -9.05 -3.31
C ARG A 28 0.44 -10.26 -4.08
N GLU A 29 -0.24 -10.67 -5.15
CA GLU A 29 0.21 -11.73 -6.04
C GLU A 29 1.56 -11.39 -6.67
N SER A 30 1.72 -10.15 -7.15
CA SER A 30 2.99 -9.69 -7.73
C SER A 30 4.17 -9.77 -6.73
N ILE A 31 3.92 -9.49 -5.44
CA ILE A 31 4.91 -9.62 -4.36
C ILE A 31 5.27 -11.10 -4.14
N GLU A 32 4.26 -11.97 -4.07
CA GLU A 32 4.43 -13.41 -3.85
C GLU A 32 5.14 -14.10 -5.01
N GLU A 33 4.76 -13.83 -6.26
CA GLU A 33 5.42 -14.34 -7.46
C GLU A 33 6.89 -13.92 -7.56
N SER A 34 7.19 -12.73 -7.05
CA SER A 34 8.55 -12.18 -7.01
C SER A 34 9.37 -12.70 -5.81
N GLN A 35 8.77 -13.52 -4.93
CA GLN A 35 9.38 -14.01 -3.69
C GLN A 35 9.89 -12.87 -2.80
N LEU A 36 9.15 -11.76 -2.77
CA LEU A 36 9.45 -10.59 -1.97
C LEU A 36 8.70 -10.64 -0.64
N GLU A 37 9.28 -10.03 0.38
CA GLU A 37 8.69 -9.90 1.71
C GLU A 37 8.76 -8.46 2.19
N ASP A 38 7.78 -8.05 3.00
CA ASP A 38 7.81 -6.76 3.68
C ASP A 38 8.86 -6.76 4.80
N ILE A 39 9.87 -5.90 4.67
CA ILE A 39 10.93 -5.72 5.66
C ILE A 39 10.52 -4.84 6.85
N GLY A 40 9.32 -4.28 6.80
CA GLY A 40 8.79 -3.29 7.73
C GLY A 40 9.38 -1.89 7.52
N PHE A 41 8.58 -0.88 7.87
CA PHE A 41 9.00 0.52 7.86
C PHE A 41 9.07 1.08 9.28
N ARG A 42 10.16 1.79 9.60
CA ARG A 42 10.31 2.53 10.86
C ARG A 42 10.20 4.03 10.58
N GLY A 43 9.07 4.62 10.94
CA GLY A 43 8.80 6.04 10.72
C GLY A 43 7.34 6.41 11.01
N PRO A 44 6.84 7.51 10.42
CA PRO A 44 5.42 7.87 10.51
C PRO A 44 4.51 6.74 10.03
N LYS A 45 3.33 6.61 10.66
CA LYS A 45 2.36 5.54 10.33
C LYS A 45 1.89 5.57 8.86
N PHE A 46 1.85 6.76 8.25
CA PHE A 46 1.46 6.94 6.85
C PHE A 46 2.60 7.61 6.09
N THR A 47 2.90 7.12 4.89
CA THR A 47 3.97 7.62 4.01
C THR A 47 3.49 8.72 3.06
N TRP A 48 2.18 8.87 2.90
CA TRP A 48 1.55 9.89 2.06
C TRP A 48 0.34 10.51 2.73
N SER A 49 0.15 11.82 2.55
CA SER A 49 -1.03 12.55 2.99
C SER A 49 -1.44 13.55 1.92
N TYR A 50 -2.73 13.59 1.57
CA TYR A 50 -3.24 14.62 0.67
C TYR A 50 -3.40 15.94 1.44
N LYS A 51 -2.37 16.80 1.36
CA LYS A 51 -2.47 18.19 1.84
C LYS A 51 -3.21 19.00 0.75
N ARG A 52 -4.49 19.32 0.98
CA ARG A 52 -5.07 20.53 0.39
C ARG A 52 -4.63 21.68 1.28
N GLU A 53 -3.70 22.49 0.80
CA GLU A 53 -3.67 23.91 1.18
C GLU A 53 -4.84 24.63 0.49
#